data_AF-A0A525BWR3-F1
#
_entry.id   AF-A0A525BWR3-F1
#
_cell.length_a   1.000
_cell.length_b   1.000
_cell.length_c   1.000
_cell.angle_alpha   90.00
_cell.angle_beta   90.00
_cell.angle_gamma   90.00
#
_symmetry.space_group_name_H-M   'P 1'
#
loop_
_entity.id
_entity.type
_entity.pdbx_description
1 polymer ?
#
loop_
_entity_poly.entity_id
_entity_poly.type
_entity_poly.pdbx_seq_one_letter_code
_entity_poly.pdbx_strand_id
1 'polypeptide(L)'
;MGEFLSFRKFITPVFIQIIFWILVAIVVIGGLIAMVQGLNYGSGMMAFQGFLMIILGPLFVRIYCEIVIIFFRMYDVLEEIRDKP
;
A
#
# COMPACT_ATOMS: atom_id res chain seq x y z
N MET A 1 29.77 -4.12 13.34
CA MET A 1 28.82 -3.05 13.73
C MET A 1 28.67 -1.92 12.69
N GLY A 2 29.44 -1.90 11.59
CA GLY A 2 29.30 -0.88 10.53
C GLY A 2 28.29 -1.19 9.42
N GLU A 3 27.78 -2.43 9.33
CA GLU A 3 26.92 -2.85 8.21
C GLU A 3 25.43 -2.51 8.40
N PHE A 4 24.99 -2.25 9.64
CA PHE A 4 23.63 -1.74 9.91
C PHE A 4 23.44 -0.29 9.46
N LEU A 5 24.53 0.49 9.33
CA LEU A 5 24.51 1.86 8.83
C LEU A 5 24.74 1.95 7.31
N SER A 6 25.08 0.84 6.65
CA SER A 6 25.43 0.85 5.23
C SER A 6 24.21 0.88 4.31
N PHE A 7 22.96 0.78 4.83
CA PHE A 7 21.74 0.75 4.01
C PHE A 7 21.80 -0.26 2.83
N ARG A 8 22.73 -1.23 2.86
CA ARG A 8 22.99 -2.18 1.77
C ARG A 8 21.88 -3.21 1.61
N LYS A 9 21.21 -3.53 2.72
CA LYS A 9 20.02 -4.36 2.69
C LYS A 9 18.82 -3.44 2.66
N PHE A 10 18.08 -3.47 1.57
CA PHE A 10 16.82 -2.76 1.44
C PHE A 10 15.89 -3.21 2.59
N ILE A 11 15.71 -2.33 3.59
CA ILE A 11 14.60 -2.39 4.56
C ILE A 11 13.27 -2.03 3.87
N THR A 12 13.38 -1.44 2.68
CA THR A 12 12.29 -0.92 1.86
C THR A 12 11.10 -1.87 1.67
N PRO A 13 11.24 -3.18 1.36
CA PRO A 13 10.08 -4.06 1.23
C PRO A 13 9.27 -4.20 2.53
N VAL A 14 9.92 -4.25 3.69
CA VAL A 14 9.22 -4.32 4.99
C VAL A 14 8.59 -2.98 5.34
N PHE A 15 9.27 -1.87 5.05
CA PHE A 15 8.74 -0.53 5.24
C PHE A 15 7.48 -0.27 4.40
N ILE A 16 7.46 -0.74 3.14
CA ILE A 16 6.28 -0.66 2.26
C ILE A 16 5.11 -1.48 2.82
N GLN A 17 5.35 -2.63 3.45
CA GLN A 17 4.29 -3.41 4.09
C GLN A 17 3.61 -2.65 5.25
N ILE A 18 4.37 -1.89 6.04
CA ILE A 18 3.81 -1.04 7.11
C ILE A 18 2.95 0.08 6.50
N ILE A 19 3.45 0.74 5.45
CA ILE A 19 2.70 1.77 4.72
C ILE A 19 1.41 1.20 4.11
N PHE A 20 1.45 -0.02 3.56
CA PHE A 20 0.26 -0.69 3.02
C PHE A 20 -0.87 -0.75 4.04
N TRP A 21 -0.59 -1.23 5.26
CA TRP A 21 -1.62 -1.32 6.31
C TRP A 21 -2.17 0.06 6.70
N ILE A 22 -1.32 1.09 6.73
CA ILE A 22 -1.74 2.48 6.99
C ILE A 22 -2.65 3.00 5.86
N LEU A 23 -2.27 2.80 4.61
CA LEU A 23 -3.07 3.24 3.45
C LEU A 23 -4.41 2.51 3.39
N VAL A 24 -4.43 1.20 3.65
CA VAL A 24 -5.68 0.43 3.75
C VAL A 24 -6.56 0.98 4.86
N ALA A 25 -6.00 1.28 6.04
CA ALA A 25 -6.77 1.89 7.13
C ALA A 25 -7.37 3.24 6.72
N ILE A 26 -6.60 4.10 6.04
CA ILE A 26 -7.08 5.40 5.54
C ILE A 26 -8.22 5.22 4.54
N VAL A 27 -8.10 4.29 3.59
CA VAL A 27 -9.13 4.00 2.59
C VAL A 27 -10.41 3.48 3.23
N VAL A 28 -10.30 2.57 4.19
CA VAL A 28 -11.45 2.00 4.90
C VAL A 28 -12.14 3.07 5.75
N ILE A 29 -11.38 3.86 6.51
CA ILE A 29 -11.93 4.94 7.34
C ILE A 29 -12.55 6.03 6.47
N GLY A 30 -11.89 6.46 5.39
CA GLY A 30 -12.40 7.45 4.46
C GLY A 30 -13.69 6.99 3.77
N GLY A 31 -13.75 5.73 3.35
CA GLY A 31 -14.96 5.13 2.79
C GLY A 31 -16.11 5.07 3.80
N LEU A 32 -15.83 4.71 5.06
CA LEU A 32 -16.84 4.72 6.13
C LEU A 32 -17.38 6.12 6.40
N ILE A 33 -16.51 7.13 6.45
CA ILE A 33 -16.90 8.53 6.61
C ILE A 33 -17.80 8.97 5.43
N ALA A 34 -17.41 8.64 4.20
CA ALA A 34 -18.20 8.95 3.01
C ALA A 34 -19.58 8.27 3.03
N MET A 35 -19.68 7.03 3.53
CA MET A 35 -20.95 6.35 3.71
C MET A 35 -21.84 7.04 4.75
N VAL A 36 -21.31 7.38 5.93
CA VAL A 36 -22.06 8.08 6.99
C VAL A 36 -22.53 9.44 6.53
N GLN A 37 -21.69 10.19 5.81
CA GLN A 37 -22.08 11.47 5.23
C GLN A 37 -23.16 11.31 4.15
N GLY A 38 -23.00 10.34 3.24
CA GLY A 38 -24.00 10.08 2.19
C GLY A 38 -25.39 9.77 2.74
N LEU A 39 -25.47 9.03 3.85
CA LEU A 39 -26.72 8.74 4.54
C LEU A 39 -27.33 9.98 5.22
N ASN A 40 -26.51 10.81 5.88
CA ASN A 40 -26.97 12.03 6.55
C ASN A 40 -27.44 13.12 5.58
N TYR A 41 -26.79 13.26 4.42
CA TYR A 41 -27.15 14.28 3.41
C TYR A 41 -28.21 13.78 2.41
N GLY A 42 -28.74 12.56 2.58
CA GLY A 42 -29.74 11.98 1.67
C GLY A 42 -29.20 11.65 0.27
N SER A 43 -27.87 11.64 0.09
CA SER A 43 -27.21 11.33 -1.18
C SER A 43 -26.87 9.85 -1.25
N GLY A 44 -27.80 9.05 -1.75
CA GLY A 44 -27.59 7.62 -2.00
C GLY A 44 -26.38 7.34 -2.91
N MET A 45 -26.05 8.29 -3.80
CA MET A 45 -24.90 8.17 -4.70
C MET A 45 -23.55 8.27 -3.94
N MET A 46 -23.44 9.16 -2.96
CA MET A 46 -22.24 9.25 -2.12
C MET A 46 -22.07 8.01 -1.23
N ALA A 47 -23.17 7.46 -0.70
CA ALA A 47 -23.12 6.23 0.08
C ALA A 47 -22.67 5.02 -0.77
N PHE A 48 -23.17 4.91 -1.99
CA PHE A 48 -22.75 3.86 -2.93
C PHE A 48 -21.27 4.00 -3.34
N GLN A 49 -20.81 5.24 -3.56
CA GLN A 49 -19.40 5.51 -3.85
C GLN A 49 -18.49 5.14 -2.67
N GLY A 50 -18.89 5.46 -1.44
CA GLY A 50 -18.16 5.06 -0.23
C GLY A 50 -18.05 3.54 -0.08
N PHE A 51 -19.14 2.81 -0.35
CA PHE A 51 -19.14 1.34 -0.35
C PHE A 51 -18.19 0.74 -1.40
N LEU A 52 -18.25 1.24 -2.64
CA LEU A 52 -17.33 0.84 -3.70
C LEU A 52 -15.87 1.14 -3.32
N MET A 53 -15.60 2.27 -2.67
CA MET A 53 -14.27 2.64 -2.23
C MET A 53 -13.71 1.71 -1.15
N ILE A 54 -14.53 1.23 -0.22
CA ILE A 54 -14.10 0.25 0.81
C ILE A 54 -13.75 -1.11 0.20
N ILE A 55 -14.46 -1.54 -0.85
CA ILE A 55 -14.22 -2.84 -1.48
C ILE A 55 -13.07 -2.76 -2.49
N LEU A 56 -13.12 -1.79 -3.40
CA LEU A 56 -12.14 -1.68 -4.48
C LEU A 56 -10.85 -1.00 -4.00
N GLY A 57 -10.93 -0.06 -3.07
CA GLY A 57 -9.77 0.72 -2.62
C GLY A 57 -8.63 -0.15 -2.04
N PRO A 58 -8.89 -1.08 -1.09
CA PRO A 58 -7.84 -1.98 -0.59
C PRO A 58 -7.27 -2.89 -1.68
N LEU A 59 -8.09 -3.29 -2.67
CA LEU A 59 -7.64 -4.10 -3.80
C LEU A 59 -6.65 -3.33 -4.69
N PHE A 60 -6.97 -2.07 -5.01
CA PHE A 60 -6.06 -1.19 -5.74
C PHE A 60 -4.77 -0.92 -4.96
N VAL A 61 -4.87 -0.60 -3.67
CA VAL A 61 -3.70 -0.38 -2.80
C VAL A 61 -2.81 -1.62 -2.74
N ARG A 62 -3.39 -2.81 -2.65
CA ARG A 62 -2.65 -4.08 -2.66
C ARG A 62 -1.87 -4.28 -3.95
N ILE A 63 -2.54 -4.16 -5.10
CA ILE A 63 -1.89 -4.34 -6.42
C ILE A 63 -0.74 -3.35 -6.58
N TYR A 64 -0.96 -2.08 -6.21
CA TYR A 64 0.08 -1.06 -6.32
C TYR A 64 1.29 -1.36 -5.42
N CYS A 65 1.06 -1.67 -4.14
CA CYS A 65 2.13 -2.03 -3.22
C CYS A 65 2.90 -3.28 -3.67
N GLU A 66 2.22 -4.28 -4.23
CA GLU A 66 2.82 -5.52 -4.70
C GLU A 66 3.76 -5.26 -5.89
N ILE A 67 3.35 -4.43 -6.84
CA ILE A 67 4.20 -3.98 -7.95
C ILE A 67 5.46 -3.28 -7.43
N VAL A 68 5.32 -2.35 -6.48
CA VAL A 68 6.46 -1.61 -5.90
C VAL A 68 7.44 -2.58 -5.20
N ILE A 69 6.94 -3.52 -4.40
CA ILE A 69 7.79 -4.52 -3.72
C ILE A 69 8.51 -5.41 -4.74
N ILE A 70 7.82 -5.81 -5.82
CA ILE A 70 8.42 -6.61 -6.90
C ILE A 70 9.57 -5.84 -7.57
N PHE A 71 9.44 -4.53 -7.80
CA PHE A 71 10.52 -3.71 -8.35
C PHE A 71 11.77 -3.71 -7.45
N PHE A 72 11.60 -3.55 -6.13
CA PHE A 72 12.73 -3.63 -5.21
C PHE A 72 13.34 -5.03 -5.18
N ARG A 73 12.51 -6.08 -5.17
CA ARG A 73 13.01 -7.46 -5.23
C ARG A 73 13.80 -7.74 -6.52
N MET A 74 13.37 -7.19 -7.65
CA MET A 74 14.09 -7.33 -8.92
C MET A 74 15.47 -6.66 -8.84
N TYR A 75 15.58 -5.50 -8.18
CA TYR A 75 16.85 -4.84 -7.94
C TYR A 75 17.79 -5.72 -7.10
N ASP A 76 17.29 -6.29 -6.00
CA ASP A 76 18.08 -7.19 -5.13
C ASP A 76 18.65 -8.39 -5.91
N VAL A 77 17.84 -8.99 -6.79
CA VAL A 77 18.27 -10.12 -7.63
C VAL A 77 19.33 -9.71 -8.65
N LEU A 78 19.20 -8.51 -9.26
CA LEU A 78 20.19 -7.99 -10.19
C LEU A 78 21.53 -7.70 -9.48
N GLU A 79 21.48 -7.18 -8.26
CA GLU A 79 22.67 -6.97 -7.44
C GLU A 79 23.36 -8.30 -7.07
N GLU A 80 22.59 -9.34 -6.74
CA GLU A 80 23.12 -10.69 -6.49
C GLU A 80 23.82 -11.29 -7.71
N ILE A 81 23.28 -11.07 -8.91
CA ILE A 81 23.90 -11.54 -10.17
C ILE A 81 25.20 -10.78 -10.44
N ARG A 82 25.24 -9.47 -10.17
CA ARG A 82 26.45 -8.64 -10.36
C ARG A 82 27.61 -9.05 -9.45
N ASP A 83 27.31 -9.46 -8.22
CA ASP A 83 28.32 -9.83 -7.22
C ASP A 83 28.78 -11.30 -7.33
N LYS A 84 28.19 -12.11 -8.24
CA LYS A 84 28.74 -13.43 -8.61
C LYS A 84 29.91 -13.25 -9.59
N PRO A 85 31.05 -13.95 -9.39
CA PRO A 85 32.25 -13.79 -10.20
C PRO A 85 32.09 -14.29 -11.64
#